data_AF-D5XBN1-F1
#
_entry.id   AF-D5XBN1-F1
#
_cell.length_a   1.000
_cell.length_b   1.000
_cell.length_c   1.000
_cell.angle_alpha   90.00
_cell.angle_beta   90.00
_cell.angle_gamma   90.00
#
_symmetry.space_group_name_H-M   'P 1'
#
loop_
_entity.id
_entity.type
_entity.pdbx_description
1 polymer ?
#
loop_
_entity_poly.entity_id
_entity_poly.type
_entity_poly.pdbx_seq_one_letter_code
_entity_poly.pdbx_strand_id
1 'polypeptide(L)'
;MNYTIIACETLLDELNLAIRETGCQYPVIWVESEYHIDPNELRKRLQKEIDALTNVDNILFAYGCCGNGLVGLKASTANLIIPKTDDCISMVLSEPGKIFERRKETYFLTKGWMESSKGLLNEYWHTLKRYGEKRAKKIFALMLKHYHHLMLIDTKAYNLEEWLNKARELAQNTHLELAVTEGGIWFLKKLLTGPYDENFCVVKKGETVNIGHFRHQYSEPSHQAI
;
A
#
# COMPACT_ATOMS: atom_id res chain seq x y z
N MET A 1 24.27 -5.74 11.96
CA MET A 1 22.84 -6.12 11.98
C MET A 1 22.41 -6.35 10.55
N ASN A 2 21.75 -7.47 10.28
CA ASN A 2 21.28 -7.87 8.97
C ASN A 2 19.80 -7.51 8.81
N TYR A 3 19.47 -6.87 7.69
CA TYR A 3 18.13 -6.40 7.38
C TYR A 3 17.65 -7.03 6.07
N THR A 4 16.36 -7.32 5.99
CA THR A 4 15.66 -7.67 4.74
C THR A 4 14.39 -6.85 4.65
N ILE A 5 14.07 -6.37 3.46
CA ILE A 5 12.82 -5.65 3.19
C ILE A 5 11.81 -6.62 2.58
N ILE A 6 10.58 -6.60 3.06
CA ILE A 6 9.44 -7.24 2.39
C ILE A 6 8.51 -6.12 1.92
N ALA A 7 8.19 -6.12 0.63
CA ALA A 7 7.40 -5.06 -0.01
C ALA A 7 6.36 -5.62 -0.99
N CYS A 8 5.26 -4.88 -1.19
CA CYS A 8 4.32 -5.20 -2.26
C CYS A 8 4.82 -4.60 -3.56
N GLU A 9 4.65 -5.31 -4.68
CA GLU A 9 5.01 -4.83 -6.02
C GLU A 9 4.32 -3.51 -6.41
N THR A 10 3.19 -3.16 -5.79
CA THR A 10 2.51 -1.88 -6.04
C THR A 10 3.32 -0.66 -5.57
N LEU A 11 4.32 -0.85 -4.71
CA LEU A 11 5.24 0.19 -4.25
C LEU A 11 6.62 0.10 -4.92
N LEU A 12 6.73 -0.63 -6.04
CA LEU A 12 8.01 -0.87 -6.69
C LEU A 12 8.75 0.42 -7.05
N ASP A 13 8.05 1.39 -7.63
CA ASP A 13 8.65 2.66 -8.03
C ASP A 13 9.06 3.48 -6.78
N GLU A 14 8.16 3.62 -5.80
CA GLU A 14 8.37 4.40 -4.58
C GLU A 14 9.52 3.86 -3.73
N LEU A 15 9.55 2.55 -3.49
CA LEU A 15 10.60 1.92 -2.68
C LEU A 15 11.94 1.95 -3.42
N ASN A 16 11.98 1.73 -4.73
CA ASN A 16 13.23 1.84 -5.49
C ASN A 16 13.77 3.27 -5.51
N LEU A 17 12.90 4.29 -5.57
CA LEU A 17 13.34 5.68 -5.41
C LEU A 17 13.94 5.92 -4.02
N ALA A 18 13.27 5.45 -2.95
CA ALA A 18 13.79 5.56 -1.59
C ALA A 18 15.12 4.83 -1.40
N ILE A 19 15.29 3.64 -1.98
CA ILE A 19 16.54 2.88 -1.96
C ILE A 19 17.66 3.67 -2.62
N ARG A 20 17.42 4.22 -3.83
CA ARG A 20 18.42 5.04 -4.54
C ARG A 20 18.82 6.28 -3.76
N GLU A 21 17.86 7.01 -3.20
CA GLU A 21 18.14 8.26 -2.47
C GLU A 21 18.82 8.04 -1.13
N THR A 22 18.63 6.88 -0.50
CA THR A 22 19.24 6.56 0.80
C THR A 22 20.53 5.76 0.67
N GLY A 23 20.80 5.19 -0.51
CA GLY A 23 21.92 4.27 -0.72
C GLY A 23 21.75 2.91 -0.05
N CYS A 24 20.52 2.57 0.40
CA CYS A 24 20.22 1.32 1.08
C CYS A 24 20.62 0.10 0.22
N GLN A 25 21.24 -0.91 0.83
CA GLN A 25 21.69 -2.13 0.14
C GLN A 25 21.00 -3.40 0.67
N TYR A 26 19.91 -3.25 1.42
CA TYR A 26 19.21 -4.41 2.00
C TYR A 26 18.51 -5.20 0.89
N PRO A 27 18.54 -6.55 0.94
CA PRO A 27 17.78 -7.37 0.01
C PRO A 27 16.28 -7.08 0.13
N VAL A 28 15.59 -7.12 -1.00
CA VAL A 28 14.14 -6.88 -1.10
C VAL A 28 13.45 -8.15 -1.58
N ILE A 29 12.41 -8.56 -0.86
CA ILE A 29 11.47 -9.60 -1.27
C ILE A 29 10.19 -8.90 -1.74
N TRP A 30 9.87 -9.09 -3.01
CA TRP A 30 8.64 -8.60 -3.62
C TRP A 30 7.51 -9.61 -3.45
N VAL A 31 6.36 -9.12 -3.02
CA VAL A 31 5.13 -9.90 -2.90
C VAL A 31 4.10 -9.36 -3.87
N GLU A 32 3.49 -10.29 -4.57
CA GLU A 32 2.56 -10.06 -5.64
C GLU A 32 1.34 -9.27 -5.14
N SER A 33 0.90 -8.29 -5.93
CA SER A 33 -0.21 -7.41 -5.53
C SER A 33 -1.55 -8.14 -5.29
N GLU A 34 -1.74 -9.29 -5.95
CA GLU A 34 -2.99 -10.07 -5.92
C GLU A 34 -3.37 -10.57 -4.52
N TYR A 35 -2.40 -10.74 -3.62
CA TYR A 35 -2.67 -11.16 -2.25
C TYR A 35 -3.53 -10.15 -1.47
N HIS A 36 -3.63 -8.89 -1.92
CA HIS A 36 -4.50 -7.88 -1.28
C HIS A 36 -6.00 -8.11 -1.52
N ILE A 37 -6.40 -9.11 -2.33
CA ILE A 37 -7.80 -9.50 -2.47
C ILE A 37 -8.36 -10.09 -1.17
N ASP A 38 -7.54 -10.85 -0.42
CA ASP A 38 -7.93 -11.44 0.86
C ASP A 38 -6.82 -11.20 1.91
N PRO A 39 -7.09 -10.43 2.99
CA PRO A 39 -6.09 -10.17 4.02
C PRO A 39 -5.58 -11.44 4.71
N ASN A 40 -6.33 -12.55 4.71
CA ASN A 40 -5.86 -13.82 5.25
C ASN A 40 -4.82 -14.49 4.35
N GLU A 41 -5.01 -14.42 3.03
CA GLU A 41 -4.04 -14.95 2.06
C GLU A 41 -2.78 -14.09 2.04
N LEU A 42 -2.91 -12.76 2.11
CA LEU A 42 -1.76 -11.87 2.33
C LEU A 42 -0.98 -12.24 3.59
N ARG A 43 -1.68 -12.44 4.72
CA ARG A 43 -1.04 -12.84 5.98
C ARG A 43 -0.26 -14.15 5.85
N LYS A 44 -0.87 -15.18 5.26
CA LYS A 44 -0.22 -16.48 5.05
C LYS A 44 1.03 -16.35 4.18
N ARG A 45 0.92 -15.58 3.09
CA ARG A 45 2.02 -15.30 2.16
C ARG A 45 3.18 -14.57 2.83
N LEU A 46 2.88 -13.53 3.62
CA LEU A 46 3.89 -12.78 4.37
C LEU A 46 4.52 -13.64 5.47
N GLN A 47 3.74 -14.45 6.20
CA GLN A 47 4.26 -15.35 7.22
C GLN A 47 5.25 -16.36 6.61
N LYS A 48 4.95 -16.90 5.43
CA LYS A 48 5.85 -17.80 4.72
C LYS A 48 7.21 -17.16 4.44
N GLU A 49 7.24 -15.87 4.07
CA GLU A 49 8.52 -15.16 3.87
C GLU A 49 9.27 -14.94 5.18
N ILE A 50 8.57 -14.57 6.25
CA ILE A 50 9.21 -14.45 7.58
C ILE A 50 9.85 -15.79 7.96
N ASP A 51 9.10 -16.89 7.85
CA ASP A 51 9.54 -18.23 8.27
C ASP A 51 10.71 -18.77 7.42
N ALA A 52 10.83 -18.32 6.16
CA ALA A 52 11.91 -18.73 5.26
C ALA A 52 13.24 -17.98 5.51
N LEU A 53 13.20 -16.82 6.17
CA LEU A 53 14.38 -16.00 6.41
C LEU A 53 15.25 -16.56 7.54
N THR A 54 16.56 -16.63 7.29
CA THR A 54 17.57 -17.05 8.28
C THR A 54 18.69 -16.01 8.33
N ASN A 55 19.37 -15.88 9.47
CA ASN A 55 20.46 -14.91 9.69
C ASN A 55 20.07 -13.44 9.45
N VAL A 56 18.80 -13.09 9.68
CA VAL A 56 18.26 -11.73 9.62
C VAL A 56 17.90 -11.27 11.03
N ASP A 57 18.31 -10.06 11.40
CA ASP A 57 17.99 -9.48 12.71
C ASP A 57 16.65 -8.72 12.69
N ASN A 58 16.40 -7.99 11.60
CA ASN A 58 15.20 -7.18 11.42
C ASN A 58 14.63 -7.32 10.01
N ILE A 59 13.31 -7.48 9.92
CA ILE A 59 12.55 -7.44 8.67
C ILE A 59 11.81 -6.12 8.60
N LEU A 60 12.06 -5.36 7.54
CA LEU A 60 11.41 -4.08 7.27
C LEU A 60 10.20 -4.31 6.36
N PHE A 61 9.00 -4.01 6.84
CA PHE A 61 7.79 -4.11 6.02
C PHE A 61 7.51 -2.76 5.37
N ALA A 62 7.64 -2.68 4.04
CA ALA A 62 7.11 -1.56 3.27
C ALA A 62 5.59 -1.73 3.09
N TYR A 63 4.87 -1.73 4.22
CA TYR A 63 3.43 -1.97 4.34
C TYR A 63 2.84 -1.15 5.48
N GLY A 64 1.55 -0.80 5.37
CA GLY A 64 0.72 -0.44 6.52
C GLY A 64 0.01 -1.66 7.10
N CYS A 65 -1.10 -1.46 7.82
CA CYS A 65 -1.95 -2.53 8.33
C CYS A 65 -2.68 -3.31 7.21
N CYS A 66 -2.98 -2.64 6.08
CA CYS A 66 -3.53 -3.17 4.83
C CYS A 66 -4.74 -4.09 5.04
N GLY A 67 -5.80 -3.54 5.64
CA GLY A 67 -7.03 -4.31 5.91
C GLY A 67 -6.84 -5.45 6.91
N ASN A 68 -5.93 -5.28 7.87
CA ASN A 68 -5.50 -6.30 8.85
C ASN A 68 -4.68 -7.46 8.26
N GLY A 69 -4.12 -7.31 7.06
CA GLY A 69 -3.26 -8.32 6.44
C GLY A 69 -2.00 -8.64 7.27
N LEU A 70 -1.50 -7.66 8.04
CA LEU A 70 -0.33 -7.86 8.90
C LEU A 70 -0.68 -8.31 10.32
N VAL A 71 -1.91 -8.08 10.79
CA VAL A 71 -2.34 -8.47 12.15
C VAL A 71 -2.34 -9.99 12.27
N GLY A 72 -1.65 -10.55 13.26
CA GLY A 72 -1.50 -11.99 13.46
C GLY A 72 -0.22 -12.58 12.87
N LEU A 73 0.59 -11.80 12.15
CA LEU A 73 1.96 -12.20 11.77
C LEU A 73 2.79 -12.45 13.02
N LYS A 74 3.56 -13.54 13.01
CA LYS A 74 4.49 -13.92 14.06
C LYS A 74 5.90 -13.53 13.66
N ALA A 75 6.61 -12.87 14.57
CA ALA A 75 8.01 -12.53 14.44
C ALA A 75 8.89 -13.77 14.70
N SER A 76 8.73 -14.82 13.90
CA SER A 76 9.31 -16.15 14.17
C SER A 76 10.83 -16.18 14.03
N THR A 77 11.38 -15.45 13.06
CA THR A 77 12.81 -15.52 12.69
C THR A 77 13.60 -14.27 13.07
N ALA A 78 12.98 -13.09 13.03
CA ALA A 78 13.57 -11.76 13.22
C ALA A 78 12.58 -10.78 13.87
N ASN A 79 13.04 -9.61 14.29
CA ASN A 79 12.12 -8.52 14.66
C ASN A 79 11.38 -8.03 13.41
N LEU A 80 10.12 -7.61 13.55
CA LEU A 80 9.35 -6.99 12.47
C LEU A 80 9.23 -5.50 12.72
N ILE A 81 9.63 -4.70 11.74
CA ILE A 81 9.58 -3.23 11.78
C ILE A 81 8.58 -2.78 10.73
N ILE A 82 7.48 -2.19 11.17
CA ILE A 82 6.32 -1.89 10.32
C ILE A 82 5.91 -0.43 10.52
N PRO A 83 5.77 0.39 9.47
CA PRO A 83 5.13 1.69 9.55
C PRO A 83 3.77 1.63 10.26
N LYS A 84 3.55 2.52 11.23
CA LYS A 84 2.24 2.70 11.87
C LYS A 84 1.32 3.51 10.95
N THR A 85 0.82 2.86 9.91
CA THR A 85 -0.18 3.43 8.99
C THR A 85 -1.28 2.41 8.72
N ASP A 86 -2.48 2.90 8.38
CA ASP A 86 -3.61 2.00 8.07
C ASP A 86 -3.35 1.13 6.83
N ASP A 87 -2.68 1.68 5.83
CA ASP A 87 -2.31 1.00 4.59
C ASP A 87 -1.15 1.75 3.89
N CYS A 88 -0.81 1.30 2.68
CA CYS A 88 0.21 1.92 1.84
C CYS A 88 -0.22 3.29 1.26
N ILE A 89 -1.51 3.59 1.15
CA ILE A 89 -2.01 4.91 0.73
C ILE A 89 -1.69 5.94 1.81
N SER A 90 -2.01 5.65 3.08
CA SER A 90 -1.64 6.49 4.21
C SER A 90 -0.12 6.68 4.27
N MET A 91 0.65 5.64 3.95
CA MET A 91 2.11 5.71 3.97
C MET A 91 2.68 6.68 2.93
N VAL A 92 2.22 6.62 1.68
CA VAL A 92 2.73 7.52 0.61
C VAL A 92 2.15 8.93 0.66
N LEU A 93 1.03 9.13 1.37
CA LEU A 93 0.45 10.46 1.58
C LEU A 93 0.85 11.11 2.91
N SER A 94 1.58 10.38 3.76
CA SER A 94 2.05 10.92 5.04
C SER A 94 3.27 11.81 4.86
N GLU A 95 3.28 12.91 5.61
CA GLU A 95 4.38 13.86 5.65
C GLU A 95 4.92 14.02 7.08
N PRO A 96 6.22 14.28 7.25
CA PRO A 96 6.80 14.49 8.57
C PRO A 96 6.15 15.66 9.29
N GLY A 97 5.68 15.42 10.52
CA GLY A 97 5.10 16.45 11.38
C GLY A 97 3.69 16.91 10.99
N LYS A 98 3.05 16.28 10.00
CA LYS A 98 1.67 16.58 9.62
C LYS A 98 0.73 15.46 10.03
N ILE A 99 -0.48 15.84 10.43
CA ILE A 99 -1.57 14.90 10.61
C ILE A 99 -2.14 14.59 9.23
N PHE A 100 -2.05 13.33 8.82
CA PHE A 100 -2.67 12.87 7.58
C PHE A 100 -4.18 12.74 7.78
N GLU A 101 -4.96 13.41 6.93
CA GLU A 101 -6.41 13.23 6.85
C GLU A 101 -6.77 12.65 5.47
N ARG A 102 -7.31 11.42 5.48
CA ARG A 102 -7.72 10.76 4.25
C ARG A 102 -9.01 11.38 3.70
N ARG A 103 -8.96 11.83 2.45
CA ARG A 103 -10.16 12.25 1.72
C ARG A 103 -11.14 11.06 1.62
N LYS A 104 -12.37 11.26 2.09
CA LYS A 104 -13.45 10.26 2.01
C LYS A 104 -13.93 10.09 0.58
N GLU A 105 -14.66 8.99 0.32
CA GLU A 105 -15.33 8.74 -0.97
C GLU A 105 -14.37 8.84 -2.17
N THR A 106 -13.11 8.45 -1.96
CA THR A 106 -12.01 8.63 -2.91
C THR A 106 -11.32 7.30 -3.18
N TYR A 107 -11.17 6.96 -4.46
CA TYR A 107 -10.37 5.83 -4.91
C TYR A 107 -8.96 6.32 -5.24
N PHE A 108 -7.95 5.80 -4.56
CA PHE A 108 -6.57 6.28 -4.68
C PHE A 108 -5.75 5.41 -5.65
N LEU A 109 -4.88 6.05 -6.42
CA LEU A 109 -4.06 5.43 -7.46
C LEU A 109 -2.64 6.01 -7.46
N THR A 110 -1.66 5.14 -7.68
CA THR A 110 -0.31 5.43 -8.20
C THR A 110 -0.15 4.62 -9.48
N LYS A 111 0.98 4.78 -10.18
CA LYS A 111 1.35 3.89 -11.30
C LYS A 111 1.23 2.41 -10.90
N GLY A 112 1.83 1.99 -9.80
CA GLY A 112 1.82 0.59 -9.36
C GLY A 112 0.40 0.04 -9.11
N TRP A 113 -0.51 0.84 -8.53
CA TRP A 113 -1.91 0.41 -8.35
C TRP A 113 -2.69 0.32 -9.67
N MET A 114 -2.37 1.16 -10.66
CA MET A 114 -2.99 1.06 -11.99
C MET A 114 -2.46 -0.11 -12.80
N GLU A 115 -1.18 -0.47 -12.65
CA GLU A 115 -0.54 -1.57 -13.36
C GLU A 115 -0.87 -2.95 -12.78
N SER A 116 -1.22 -3.02 -11.49
CA SER A 116 -1.60 -4.28 -10.83
C SER A 116 -2.62 -5.06 -11.67
N SER A 117 -2.42 -6.37 -11.80
CA SER A 117 -3.34 -7.27 -12.52
C SER A 117 -4.77 -7.23 -11.97
N LYS A 118 -4.91 -6.85 -10.69
CA LYS A 118 -6.18 -6.68 -9.96
C LYS A 118 -6.54 -5.20 -9.74
N GLY A 119 -5.78 -4.29 -10.33
CA GLY A 119 -6.02 -2.86 -10.28
C GLY A 119 -7.28 -2.45 -11.04
N LEU A 120 -7.88 -1.34 -10.62
CA LEU A 120 -9.17 -0.86 -11.15
C LEU A 120 -9.18 -0.71 -12.68
N LEU A 121 -8.07 -0.22 -13.26
CA LEU A 121 -7.93 -0.04 -14.70
C LEU A 121 -8.00 -1.38 -15.45
N ASN A 122 -7.22 -2.36 -15.03
CA ASN A 122 -7.19 -3.68 -15.67
C ASN A 122 -8.52 -4.42 -15.51
N GLU A 123 -9.13 -4.38 -14.32
CA GLU A 123 -10.45 -4.97 -14.08
C GLU A 123 -11.53 -4.31 -14.95
N TYR A 124 -11.46 -3.00 -15.21
CA TYR A 124 -12.37 -2.33 -16.13
C TYR A 124 -12.23 -2.87 -17.55
N TRP A 125 -10.99 -2.96 -18.06
CA TRP A 125 -10.73 -3.49 -19.40
C TRP A 125 -11.15 -4.96 -19.55
N HIS A 126 -10.88 -5.78 -18.55
CA HIS A 126 -11.33 -7.18 -18.53
C HIS A 126 -12.85 -7.29 -18.57
N THR A 127 -13.54 -6.47 -17.76
CA THR A 127 -15.01 -6.43 -17.72
C THR A 127 -15.59 -5.92 -19.04
N LEU A 128 -14.98 -4.89 -19.63
CA LEU A 128 -15.36 -4.35 -20.93
C LEU A 128 -15.25 -5.41 -22.04
N LYS A 129 -14.12 -6.11 -22.11
CA LYS A 129 -13.90 -7.18 -23.09
C LYS A 129 -14.89 -8.33 -22.93
N ARG A 130 -15.22 -8.69 -21.69
CA ARG A 130 -16.07 -9.85 -21.38
C ARG A 130 -17.57 -9.58 -21.56
N TYR A 131 -18.01 -8.36 -21.22
CA TYR A 131 -19.43 -8.06 -21.08
C TYR A 131 -19.94 -6.94 -21.99
N GLY A 132 -19.03 -6.26 -22.70
CA GLY A 132 -19.33 -5.09 -23.52
C GLY A 132 -19.58 -3.83 -22.68
N GLU A 133 -19.56 -2.68 -23.36
CA GLU A 133 -19.54 -1.35 -22.76
C GLU A 133 -20.72 -1.10 -21.80
N LYS A 134 -21.95 -1.34 -22.27
CA LYS A 134 -23.17 -1.05 -21.48
C LYS A 134 -23.19 -1.80 -20.15
N ARG A 135 -22.78 -3.07 -20.15
CA ARG A 135 -22.79 -3.90 -18.92
C ARG A 135 -21.59 -3.59 -18.03
N ALA A 136 -20.42 -3.34 -18.60
CA ALA A 136 -19.24 -2.92 -17.84
C ALA A 136 -19.48 -1.61 -17.08
N LYS A 137 -20.01 -0.58 -17.75
CA LYS A 137 -20.38 0.69 -17.12
C LYS A 137 -21.37 0.50 -15.97
N LYS A 138 -22.38 -0.35 -16.12
CA LYS A 138 -23.34 -0.67 -15.04
C LYS A 138 -22.69 -1.37 -13.85
N ILE A 139 -21.78 -2.31 -14.11
CA ILE A 139 -21.04 -3.03 -13.05
C ILE A 139 -20.19 -2.03 -12.26
N PHE A 140 -19.40 -1.20 -12.95
CA PHE A 140 -18.51 -0.25 -12.29
C PHE A 140 -19.26 0.87 -11.58
N ALA A 141 -20.38 1.35 -12.12
CA ALA A 141 -21.25 2.30 -11.42
C ALA A 141 -21.79 1.73 -10.10
N LEU A 142 -22.13 0.43 -10.04
CA LEU A 142 -22.56 -0.22 -8.81
C LEU A 142 -21.40 -0.45 -7.83
N MET A 143 -20.25 -0.89 -8.35
CA MET A 143 -19.04 -1.15 -7.55
C MET A 143 -18.50 0.12 -6.91
N LEU A 144 -18.53 1.23 -7.65
CA LEU A 144 -17.95 2.52 -7.25
C LEU A 144 -19.01 3.51 -6.74
N LYS A 145 -20.23 3.07 -6.43
CA LYS A 145 -21.36 3.95 -6.08
C LYS A 145 -21.13 4.90 -4.88
N HIS A 146 -20.18 4.58 -4.01
CA HIS A 146 -19.81 5.35 -2.82
C HIS A 146 -18.50 6.13 -3.01
N TYR A 147 -17.98 6.15 -4.24
CA TYR A 147 -16.82 6.93 -4.61
C TYR A 147 -17.26 8.09 -5.49
N HIS A 148 -16.75 9.27 -5.20
CA HIS A 148 -16.95 10.48 -6.00
C HIS A 148 -15.66 10.94 -6.67
N HIS A 149 -14.51 10.57 -6.11
CA HIS A 149 -13.21 11.02 -6.60
C HIS A 149 -12.32 9.85 -7.00
N LEU A 150 -11.56 10.04 -8.07
CA LEU A 150 -10.43 9.21 -8.47
C LEU A 150 -9.16 10.04 -8.25
N MET A 151 -8.34 9.68 -7.27
CA MET A 151 -7.17 10.45 -6.86
C MET A 151 -5.89 9.80 -7.37
N LEU A 152 -5.20 10.45 -8.29
CA LEU A 152 -3.85 10.07 -8.70
C LEU A 152 -2.82 10.74 -7.79
N ILE A 153 -1.94 9.96 -7.17
CA ILE A 153 -0.97 10.43 -6.18
C ILE A 153 0.39 10.59 -6.85
N ASP A 154 0.85 11.83 -6.98
CA ASP A 154 2.18 12.11 -7.49
C ASP A 154 3.25 11.92 -6.39
N THR A 155 3.83 10.72 -6.34
CA THR A 155 4.90 10.35 -5.40
C THR A 155 6.30 10.77 -5.87
N LYS A 156 6.40 11.40 -7.06
CA LYS A 156 7.67 11.68 -7.78
C LYS A 156 8.48 10.43 -8.18
N ALA A 157 7.94 9.23 -7.98
CA ALA A 157 8.62 7.98 -8.28
C ALA A 157 8.43 7.49 -9.72
N TYR A 158 7.50 8.09 -10.46
CA TYR A 158 7.16 7.74 -11.84
C TYR A 158 6.78 8.98 -12.64
N ASN A 159 6.68 8.85 -13.97
CA ASN A 159 6.27 9.95 -14.83
C ASN A 159 4.75 10.20 -14.72
N LEU A 160 4.33 11.21 -13.97
CA LEU A 160 2.93 11.53 -13.74
C LEU A 160 2.14 11.74 -15.05
N GLU A 161 2.71 12.46 -16.02
CA GLU A 161 2.01 12.85 -17.25
C GLU A 161 1.58 11.63 -18.08
N GLU A 162 2.43 10.60 -18.14
CA GLU A 162 2.15 9.33 -18.83
C GLU A 162 0.91 8.64 -18.27
N TRP A 163 0.72 8.73 -16.95
CA TRP A 163 -0.35 8.05 -16.23
C TRP A 163 -1.61 8.89 -16.07
N LEU A 164 -1.50 10.21 -16.15
CA LEU A 164 -2.63 11.13 -16.06
C LEU A 164 -3.68 10.86 -17.15
N ASN A 165 -3.25 10.52 -18.36
CA ASN A 165 -4.16 10.20 -19.46
C ASN A 165 -4.96 8.92 -19.19
N LYS A 166 -4.32 7.86 -18.69
CA LYS A 166 -4.98 6.61 -18.30
C LYS A 166 -5.97 6.83 -17.15
N ALA A 167 -5.58 7.62 -16.15
CA ALA A 167 -6.46 7.99 -15.05
C ALA A 167 -7.67 8.81 -15.53
N ARG A 168 -7.49 9.72 -16.50
CA ARG A 168 -8.58 10.50 -17.10
C ARG A 168 -9.57 9.62 -17.85
N GLU A 169 -9.08 8.66 -18.63
CA GLU A 169 -9.93 7.70 -19.31
C GLU A 169 -10.73 6.85 -18.31
N LEU A 170 -10.07 6.34 -17.26
CA LEU A 170 -10.74 5.58 -16.21
C LEU A 170 -11.81 6.40 -15.49
N ALA A 171 -11.51 7.66 -15.13
CA ALA A 171 -12.45 8.58 -14.50
C ALA A 171 -13.69 8.82 -15.38
N GLN A 172 -13.51 9.07 -16.68
CA GLN A 172 -14.62 9.24 -17.63
C GLN A 172 -15.50 7.99 -17.72
N ASN A 173 -14.88 6.82 -17.75
CA ASN A 173 -15.56 5.54 -17.85
C ASN A 173 -16.31 5.12 -16.56
N THR A 174 -15.86 5.64 -15.41
CA THR A 174 -16.41 5.33 -14.09
C THR A 174 -17.25 6.46 -13.49
N HIS A 175 -17.33 7.61 -14.16
CA HIS A 175 -18.00 8.82 -13.69
C HIS A 175 -17.46 9.38 -12.37
N LEU A 176 -16.18 9.16 -12.10
CA LEU A 176 -15.48 9.74 -10.96
C LEU A 176 -14.81 11.07 -11.35
N GLU A 177 -14.72 12.00 -10.39
CA GLU A 177 -13.96 13.24 -10.56
C GLU A 177 -12.47 12.94 -10.39
N LEU A 178 -11.69 13.11 -11.46
CA LEU A 178 -10.24 12.97 -11.39
C LEU A 178 -9.62 14.16 -10.64
N ALA A 179 -8.82 13.86 -9.62
CA ALA A 179 -7.95 14.81 -8.94
C ALA A 179 -6.52 14.26 -8.87
N VAL A 180 -5.56 15.18 -8.75
CA VAL A 180 -4.16 14.84 -8.47
C VAL A 180 -3.79 15.42 -7.11
N THR A 181 -3.12 14.63 -6.28
CA THR A 181 -2.54 15.08 -5.02
C THR A 181 -1.06 14.79 -5.00
N GLU A 182 -0.30 15.63 -4.29
CA GLU A 182 1.09 15.33 -3.97
C GLU A 182 1.16 14.23 -2.90
N GLY A 183 2.09 13.31 -3.08
CA GLY A 183 2.52 12.34 -2.08
C GLY A 183 4.04 12.27 -2.06
N GLY A 184 4.60 11.24 -1.44
CA GLY A 184 6.04 11.07 -1.42
C GLY A 184 6.52 9.78 -0.78
N ILE A 185 7.84 9.71 -0.65
CA ILE A 185 8.57 8.52 -0.19
C ILE A 185 9.18 8.70 1.20
N TRP A 186 8.78 9.73 1.94
CA TRP A 186 9.38 10.06 3.24
C TRP A 186 9.34 8.87 4.21
N PHE A 187 8.18 8.23 4.37
CA PHE A 187 8.04 7.08 5.27
C PHE A 187 8.93 5.91 4.87
N LEU A 188 9.09 5.67 3.57
CA LEU A 188 9.96 4.64 3.03
C LEU A 188 11.42 4.97 3.33
N LYS A 189 11.87 6.22 3.09
CA LYS A 189 13.23 6.64 3.46
C LYS A 189 13.49 6.45 4.95
N LYS A 190 12.52 6.83 5.80
CA LYS A 190 12.62 6.64 7.26
C LYS A 190 12.64 5.16 7.64
N LEU A 191 11.84 4.32 6.99
CA LEU A 191 11.87 2.86 7.19
C LEU A 191 13.24 2.27 6.83
N LEU A 192 13.91 2.76 5.79
CA LEU A 192 15.21 2.25 5.37
C LEU A 192 16.38 2.72 6.24
N THR A 193 16.26 3.90 6.86
CA THR A 193 17.38 4.56 7.55
C THR A 193 17.21 4.67 9.06
N GLY A 194 16.00 4.46 9.58
CA GLY A 194 15.64 4.76 10.95
C GLY A 194 15.66 6.28 11.26
N PRO A 195 15.56 6.67 12.54
CA PRO A 195 15.30 5.81 13.68
C PRO A 195 13.87 5.21 13.66
N TYR A 196 13.70 4.06 14.30
CA TYR A 196 12.41 3.38 14.45
C TYR A 196 11.69 3.84 15.72
N ASP A 197 11.20 5.07 15.66
CA ASP A 197 10.54 5.78 16.76
C ASP A 197 9.01 5.54 16.78
N GLU A 198 8.23 6.49 17.29
CA GLU A 198 6.78 6.38 17.43
C GLU A 198 6.05 6.08 16.11
N ASN A 199 6.65 6.39 14.95
CA ASN A 199 6.09 6.11 13.63
C ASN A 199 6.13 4.63 13.25
N PHE A 200 6.77 3.76 14.04
CA PHE A 200 6.92 2.35 13.73
C PHE A 200 6.41 1.44 14.85
N CYS A 201 5.85 0.31 14.43
CA CYS A 201 5.68 -0.86 15.27
C CYS A 201 6.99 -1.64 15.23
N VAL A 202 7.57 -1.90 16.39
CA VAL A 202 8.71 -2.83 16.50
C VAL A 202 8.24 -4.05 17.27
N VAL A 203 7.93 -5.12 16.55
CA VAL A 203 7.49 -6.41 17.13
C VAL A 203 8.73 -7.28 17.29
N LYS A 204 9.05 -7.65 18.52
CA LYS A 204 10.28 -8.40 18.82
C LYS A 204 10.15 -9.85 18.38
N LYS A 205 11.28 -10.47 18.04
CA LYS A 205 11.33 -11.90 17.73
C LYS A 205 10.65 -12.71 18.84
N GLY A 206 9.74 -13.60 18.47
CA GLY A 206 8.90 -14.40 19.36
C GLY A 206 7.50 -13.80 19.64
N GLU A 207 7.28 -12.52 19.30
CA GLU A 207 5.99 -11.85 19.50
C GLU A 207 5.07 -11.96 18.26
N THR A 208 3.85 -11.45 18.40
CA THR A 208 2.82 -11.44 17.34
C THR A 208 2.30 -10.03 17.11
N VAL A 209 2.13 -9.67 15.84
CA VAL A 209 1.52 -8.39 15.44
C VAL A 209 0.05 -8.38 15.89
N ASN A 210 -0.37 -7.35 16.63
CA ASN A 210 -1.76 -7.14 17.00
C ASN A 210 -2.26 -5.78 16.48
N ILE A 211 -3.58 -5.59 16.46
CA ILE A 211 -4.19 -4.35 15.99
C ILE A 211 -3.77 -3.11 16.81
N GLY A 212 -3.46 -3.30 18.09
CA GLY A 212 -3.01 -2.24 18.98
C GLY A 212 -1.67 -1.61 18.54
N HIS A 213 -0.85 -2.34 17.78
CA HIS A 213 0.39 -1.79 17.23
C HIS A 213 0.14 -0.65 16.24
N PHE A 214 -0.99 -0.67 15.52
CA PHE A 214 -1.34 0.33 14.49
C PHE A 214 -2.25 1.45 15.02
N ARG A 215 -2.69 1.39 16.28
CA ARG A 215 -3.55 2.44 16.82
C ARG A 215 -2.75 3.74 16.99
N HIS A 216 -3.15 4.77 16.26
CA HIS A 216 -2.76 6.13 16.56
C HIS A 216 -3.38 6.53 17.91
N GLN A 217 -2.64 7.29 18.73
CA GLN A 217 -3.20 7.84 19.99
C GLN A 217 -4.39 8.80 19.77
N TYR A 218 -4.74 9.10 18.52
CA TYR A 218 -5.73 10.09 18.11
C TYR A 218 -6.62 9.61 16.93
N SER A 219 -7.31 8.47 17.03
CA SER A 219 -8.49 8.25 16.18
C SER A 219 -9.38 7.12 16.69
N GLU A 220 -10.66 7.46 16.87
CA GLU A 220 -11.77 6.51 17.03
C GLU A 220 -11.96 5.66 15.77
N PRO A 221 -12.53 4.44 15.89
CA PRO A 221 -12.56 3.48 14.79
C PRO A 221 -13.52 3.93 13.68
N SER A 222 -12.97 4.28 12.51
CA SER A 222 -13.75 4.43 11.29
C SER A 222 -14.10 3.05 10.74
N HIS A 223 -15.34 2.61 10.97
CA HIS A 223 -15.93 1.48 10.25
C HIS A 223 -16.12 1.86 8.78
N GLN A 224 -15.20 1.47 7.91
CA GLN A 224 -15.51 1.28 6.49
C GLN A 224 -15.77 -0.20 6.27
N ALA A 225 -17.04 -0.52 6.09
CA ALA A 225 -17.49 -1.81 5.60
C ALA A 225 -17.15 -1.94 4.11
N ILE A 226 -16.85 -3.18 3.74
CA ILE A 226 -16.50 -3.74 2.42
C ILE A 226 -17.39 -3.20 1.30
#